data_AF-A0A452XJQ9-F1
#
_entry.id   AF-A0A452XJQ9-F1
#
_cell.length_a   1.000
_cell.length_b   1.000
_cell.length_c   1.000
_cell.angle_alpha   90.00
_cell.angle_beta   90.00
_cell.angle_gamma   90.00
#
_symmetry.space_group_name_H-M   'P 1'
#
loop_
_entity.id
_entity.type
_entity.pdbx_description
1 polymer ?
#
loop_
_entity_poly.entity_id
_entity_poly.type
_entity_poly.pdbx_seq_one_letter_code
_entity_poly.pdbx_strand_id
1 'polypeptide(L)' 'MNFLETSAKEAINVETAFLTMSSEIKNKMASQPTAERKSTVHVHMKGQPIQQQNSSCCS' A
#
# COMPACT_ATOMS: atom_id res chain seq x y z
N MET A 1 -13.41 13.44 -8.49
CA MET A 1 -12.48 13.50 -9.62
C MET A 1 -12.86 14.63 -10.54
N ASN A 2 -12.21 15.76 -10.32
CA ASN A 2 -12.20 16.84 -11.29
C ASN A 2 -11.27 16.43 -12.45
N PHE A 3 -11.61 16.81 -13.67
CA PHE A 3 -10.69 16.70 -14.80
C PHE A 3 -9.59 17.76 -14.68
N LEU A 4 -8.34 17.38 -14.91
CA LEU A 4 -7.18 18.26 -14.83
C LEU A 4 -6.29 18.03 -16.06
N GLU A 5 -6.13 19.05 -16.89
CA GLU A 5 -5.16 19.04 -17.98
C GLU A 5 -3.75 19.18 -17.40
N THR A 6 -2.83 18.30 -17.82
CA THR A 6 -1.46 18.27 -17.31
C THR A 6 -0.46 18.18 -18.45
N SER A 7 0.74 18.72 -18.25
CA SER A 7 1.89 18.51 -19.14
C SER A 7 3.09 18.11 -18.31
N ALA A 8 3.50 16.85 -18.40
CA ALA A 8 4.71 16.38 -17.72
C ALA A 8 5.97 17.05 -18.27
N LYS A 9 6.00 17.32 -19.58
CA LYS A 9 7.13 17.97 -20.26
C LYS A 9 7.35 19.40 -19.78
N GLU A 10 6.26 20.15 -19.61
CA GLU A 10 6.30 21.56 -19.20
C GLU A 10 6.01 21.75 -17.70
N ALA A 11 5.96 20.65 -16.92
CA ALA A 11 5.61 20.62 -15.50
C ALA A 11 4.27 21.29 -15.13
N ILE A 12 3.33 21.38 -16.07
CA ILE A 12 2.01 22.00 -15.83
C ILE A 12 1.12 21.04 -15.06
N ASN A 13 0.61 21.50 -13.91
CA ASN A 13 -0.37 20.81 -13.08
C ASN A 13 0.03 19.42 -12.56
N VAL A 14 1.31 19.05 -12.67
CA VAL A 14 1.81 17.73 -12.23
C VAL A 14 1.65 17.59 -10.72
N GLU A 15 2.18 18.54 -9.94
CA GLU A 15 2.04 18.54 -8.48
C GLU A 15 0.58 18.61 -8.04
N THR A 16 -0.20 19.51 -8.65
CA THR A 16 -1.63 19.66 -8.39
C THR A 16 -2.39 18.35 -8.62
N ALA A 17 -2.05 17.57 -9.65
CA ALA A 17 -2.65 16.27 -9.91
C ALA A 17 -2.41 15.29 -8.75
N PHE A 18 -1.16 15.19 -8.28
CA PHE A 18 -0.79 14.31 -7.16
C PHE A 18 -1.46 14.73 -5.85
N LEU A 19 -1.46 16.01 -5.53
CA LEU A 19 -2.09 16.55 -4.32
C LEU A 19 -3.60 16.37 -4.34
N THR A 20 -4.24 16.61 -5.49
CA THR A 20 -5.68 16.42 -5.66
C THR A 20 -6.06 14.97 -5.44
N MET A 21 -5.36 14.04 -6.09
CA MET A 21 -5.63 12.60 -5.94
C MET A 21 -5.41 12.14 -4.49
N SER A 22 -4.33 12.57 -3.85
CA SER A 22 -4.04 12.25 -2.45
C SER A 22 -5.13 12.76 -1.50
N SER A 23 -5.59 14.00 -1.73
CA SER A 23 -6.69 14.60 -0.97
C SER A 23 -8.01 13.83 -1.17
N GLU A 24 -8.34 13.45 -2.40
CA GLU A 24 -9.54 12.67 -2.69
C GLU A 24 -9.50 11.29 -2.01
N ILE A 25 -8.35 10.60 -2.04
CA ILE A 25 -8.16 9.33 -1.33
C ILE A 25 -8.37 9.53 0.17
N LYS A 26 -7.74 10.54 0.77
CA LYS A 26 -7.90 10.85 2.20
C LYS A 26 -9.36 11.09 2.56
N ASN A 27 -10.07 11.90 1.76
CA ASN A 27 -11.47 12.22 2.01
C ASN A 27 -12.37 10.98 1.87
N LYS A 28 -12.12 10.12 0.87
CA LYS A 28 -12.81 8.83 0.74
C LYS A 28 -12.54 7.92 1.93
N MET A 29 -11.29 7.80 2.36
CA MET A 29 -10.92 6.98 3.51
C MET A 29 -11.49 7.51 4.83
N ALA A 30 -11.60 8.84 5.00
CA ALA A 30 -12.20 9.44 6.19
C ALA A 30 -13.68 9.06 6.36
N SER A 31 -14.38 8.73 5.28
CA SER A 31 -15.77 8.26 5.33
C SER A 31 -15.90 6.79 5.72
N GLN A 32 -14.82 6.00 5.69
CA GLN A 32 -14.83 4.64 6.18
C GLN A 32 -14.61 4.64 7.70
N PRO A 33 -15.26 3.72 8.46
CA PRO A 33 -14.88 3.46 9.84
C PRO A 33 -13.38 3.24 9.89
N THR A 34 -12.68 3.86 10.84
CA THR A 34 -11.25 3.63 11.04
C THR A 34 -11.02 2.13 11.16
N ALA A 35 -10.55 1.52 10.07
CA ALA A 35 -10.07 0.15 10.12
C ALA A 35 -8.93 0.20 11.12
N GLU A 36 -9.11 -0.47 12.27
CA GLU A 36 -7.96 -0.85 13.08
C GLU A 36 -6.95 -1.43 12.10
N ARG A 37 -5.69 -0.96 12.16
CA ARG A 37 -4.58 -1.54 11.40
C ARG A 37 -4.36 -2.96 11.93
N LYS A 38 -5.31 -3.85 11.71
CA LYS A 38 -5.12 -5.28 11.82
C LYS A 38 -4.01 -5.56 10.85
N SER A 39 -2.89 -6.05 11.38
CA SER A 39 -1.81 -6.55 10.55
C SER A 39 -2.47 -7.44 9.51
N THR A 40 -2.40 -7.04 8.24
CA THR A 40 -2.61 -7.99 7.17
C THR A 40 -1.69 -9.17 7.51
N VAL A 41 -2.23 -10.40 7.45
CA VAL A 41 -1.44 -11.60 7.72
C VAL A 41 -0.44 -11.73 6.58
N HIS A 42 0.66 -11.00 6.70
CA HIS A 42 1.73 -10.97 5.74
C HIS A 42 2.78 -11.94 6.25
N VAL A 43 2.84 -13.13 5.62
CA VAL A 43 3.90 -14.08 5.91
C VAL A 43 5.21 -13.46 5.42
N HIS A 44 6.09 -13.13 6.35
CA HIS A 44 7.42 -12.64 6.01
C HIS A 44 8.24 -13.83 5.50
N MET A 45 8.24 -14.03 4.18
CA MET A 45 8.96 -15.12 3.48
C MET A 45 10.49 -15.03 3.58
N LYS A 46 11.03 -14.09 4.38
CA LYS A 46 12.44 -14.06 4.79
C LYS A 46 12.63 -15.09 5.92
N GLY A 47 12.50 -16.36 5.57
CA GLY A 47 12.69 -17.46 6.51
C GLY A 47 14.13 -17.48 7.05
N GLN A 48 14.28 -17.91 8.30
CA GLN A 48 15.57 -18.30 8.85
C GLN A 48 15.81 -19.79 8.50
N PRO A 49 17.06 -20.20 8.24
CA PRO A 49 17.37 -21.61 8.01
C PRO A 49 16.97 -22.42 9.25
N ILE A 50 16.13 -23.43 9.06
CA ILE A 50 15.79 -24.38 10.12
C ILE A 50 17.03 -25.23 10.42
N GLN A 51 17.34 -25.44 11.71
CA GLN A 51 18.34 -26.42 12.09
C GLN A 51 17.77 -27.81 11.79
N GLN A 52 18.47 -28.59 10.96
CA GLN A 52 18.09 -29.97 10.64
C GLN A 52 18.22 -30.83 11.89
N GLN A 53 17.12 -31.04 12.61
CA GLN A 53 17.02 -32.06 13.63
C GLN A 53 16.59 -33.36 12.94
N ASN A 54 17.29 -34.46 13.21
CA ASN A 54 17.02 -35.82 12.69
C ASN A 54 15.71 -36.40 13.24
N SER A 55 14.57 -35.74 13.04
CA SER A 55 13.25 -36.27 13.36
C SER A 55 12.40 -36.34 12.10
N SER A 56 12.42 -37.54 11.51
CA SER A 56 11.51 -38.02 10.48
C SER A 56 10.06 -37.97 10.97
N CYS A 57 9.37 -36.83 10.83
CA CYS A 57 7.93 -36.76 11.04
C CYS A 57 7.25 -35.63 10.25
N CYS A 58 7.57 -35.53 8.96
CA CYS A 58 6.76 -34.80 7.98
C CYS A 58 6.47 -35.75 6.83
N SER A 59 5.34 -36.46 6.92
CA SER A 59 4.76 -37.29 5.86
C SER A 59 3.94 -36.44 4.90
#